data_AF-C4G8A4-F1
#
_entry.id   AF-C4G8A4-F1
#
_cell.length_a   1.000
_cell.length_b   1.000
_cell.length_c   1.000
_cell.angle_alpha   90.00
_cell.angle_beta   90.00
_cell.angle_gamma   90.00
#
_symmetry.space_group_name_H-M   'P 1'
#
loop_
_entity.id
_entity.type
_entity.pdbx_description
1 polymer ?
#
loop_
_entity_poly.entity_id
_entity_poly.type
_entity_poly.pdbx_seq_one_letter_code
_entity_poly.pdbx_strand_id
1 'polypeptide(L)'
;MAPGWTNYRKRLQYQIYDVTNLLEDTNQIQVTVANGWYKGILGFYCQPNQYGDQLGLFAELHLQYENGDKEVIATDENWTVRTGQIRYSEIYMGETIDTDSPEILEGSISTKDFDSSVLTAQEDEPVRITERIAGIRKITTPRAESLIDFGQIVTGVVELHVKASRGQVIRLHHAEVLDKDGNFYPDTLRQAKSIDTFICNVNGHYYLYGTRSETAFIGQAFGTALSKHLPKELRLYLSLNSPILFCP
;
A
#
# COMPACT_ATOMS: atom_id res chain seq x y z
N MET A 1 -3.07 3.94 -2.06
CA MET A 1 -2.85 4.63 -0.77
C MET A 1 -4.18 5.18 -0.24
N ALA A 2 -5.20 4.32 -0.08
CA ALA A 2 -6.41 4.72 0.61
C ALA A 2 -6.10 4.86 2.13
N PRO A 3 -6.74 5.79 2.87
CA PRO A 3 -7.75 6.76 2.44
C PRO A 3 -7.20 8.16 2.10
N GLY A 4 -5.96 8.25 1.61
CA GLY A 4 -5.29 9.54 1.37
C GLY A 4 -4.84 10.25 2.66
N TRP A 5 -4.37 11.50 2.52
CA TRP A 5 -3.88 12.31 3.65
C TRP A 5 -4.84 13.46 3.96
N THR A 6 -5.45 13.40 5.14
CA THR A 6 -6.35 14.43 5.68
C THR A 6 -6.00 14.72 7.13
N ASN A 7 -6.61 15.75 7.73
CA ASN A 7 -6.52 15.92 9.19
C ASN A 7 -7.47 14.93 9.86
N TYR A 8 -7.00 13.70 10.09
CA TYR A 8 -7.80 12.58 10.59
C TYR A 8 -8.54 12.84 11.93
N ARG A 9 -8.16 13.87 12.69
CA ARG A 9 -8.87 14.34 13.90
C ARG A 9 -10.07 15.27 13.62
N LYS A 10 -10.39 15.52 12.35
CA LYS A 10 -11.46 16.42 11.88
C LYS A 10 -12.18 15.92 10.63
N ARG A 11 -11.46 15.21 9.77
CA ARG A 11 -11.98 14.59 8.53
C ARG A 11 -11.13 13.36 8.22
N LEU A 12 -11.77 12.19 8.18
CA LEU A 12 -11.21 10.94 7.69
C LEU A 12 -12.06 10.52 6.48
N GLN A 13 -11.42 10.32 5.34
CA GLN A 13 -12.13 9.85 4.14
C GLN A 13 -12.37 8.34 4.21
N TYR A 14 -13.45 7.89 3.58
CA TYR A 14 -13.72 6.49 3.32
C TYR A 14 -14.01 6.24 1.83
N GLN A 15 -13.81 5.00 1.41
CA GLN A 15 -14.02 4.56 0.02
C GLN A 15 -15.30 3.70 -0.07
N ILE A 16 -15.90 3.68 -1.25
CA ILE A 16 -17.02 2.81 -1.59
C ILE A 16 -16.61 1.98 -2.80
N TYR A 17 -16.81 0.67 -2.75
CA TYR A 17 -16.48 -0.25 -3.85
C TYR A 17 -17.71 -1.08 -4.22
N ASP A 18 -17.94 -1.33 -5.51
CA ASP A 18 -18.89 -2.39 -5.89
C ASP A 18 -18.21 -3.75 -5.74
N VAL A 19 -18.85 -4.65 -5.01
CA VAL A 19 -18.35 -6.00 -4.73
C VAL A 19 -19.36 -7.10 -5.04
N THR A 20 -20.49 -6.79 -5.72
CA THR A 20 -21.49 -7.79 -6.20
C THR A 20 -20.82 -9.00 -6.86
N ASN A 21 -19.74 -8.68 -7.54
CA ASN A 21 -19.05 -9.46 -8.55
C ASN A 21 -17.91 -10.30 -7.98
N LEU A 22 -17.72 -10.24 -6.66
CA LEU A 22 -16.66 -10.90 -5.89
C LEU A 22 -17.21 -11.84 -4.82
N LEU A 23 -18.55 -11.96 -4.71
CA LEU A 23 -19.22 -12.78 -3.71
C LEU A 23 -19.46 -14.20 -4.24
N GLU A 24 -19.09 -15.19 -3.42
CA GLU A 24 -19.35 -16.63 -3.63
C GLU A 24 -20.21 -17.20 -2.48
N ASP A 25 -20.48 -18.50 -2.49
CA ASP A 25 -21.24 -19.19 -1.40
C ASP A 25 -20.52 -19.14 -0.04
N THR A 26 -19.22 -18.85 -0.01
CA THR A 26 -18.42 -18.70 1.21
C THR A 26 -17.32 -17.67 0.96
N ASN A 27 -17.32 -16.60 1.75
CA ASN A 27 -16.49 -15.42 1.51
C ASN A 27 -15.49 -15.22 2.65
N GLN A 28 -14.33 -14.65 2.34
CA GLN A 28 -13.38 -14.17 3.35
C GLN A 28 -12.95 -12.74 3.03
N ILE A 29 -13.21 -11.82 3.97
CA ILE A 29 -12.68 -10.46 3.91
C ILE A 29 -11.32 -10.44 4.59
N GLN A 30 -10.30 -9.90 3.93
CA GLN A 30 -8.99 -9.61 4.52
C GLN A 30 -8.59 -8.19 4.14
N VAL A 31 -8.06 -7.42 5.09
CA VAL A 31 -7.58 -6.04 4.87
C VAL A 31 -6.20 -5.88 5.50
N THR A 32 -5.22 -5.46 4.70
CA THR A 32 -3.89 -5.09 5.18
C THR A 32 -3.88 -3.61 5.57
N VAL A 33 -3.60 -3.32 6.84
CA VAL A 33 -3.43 -1.96 7.36
C VAL A 33 -1.94 -1.64 7.50
N ALA A 34 -1.53 -0.42 7.15
CA ALA A 34 -0.15 0.05 7.20
C ALA A 34 -0.06 1.46 7.81
N ASN A 35 1.14 1.88 8.24
CA ASN A 35 1.35 3.10 9.03
C ASN A 35 0.88 4.38 8.31
N GLY A 36 1.06 4.48 6.99
CA GLY A 36 0.60 5.60 6.16
C GLY A 36 1.04 6.97 6.68
N TRP A 37 0.24 8.01 6.42
CA TRP A 37 0.45 9.33 7.02
C TRP A 37 -0.09 9.44 8.47
N TYR A 38 -0.79 8.42 8.97
CA TYR A 38 -1.40 8.42 10.31
C TYR A 38 -0.35 8.17 11.42
N LYS A 39 0.43 7.09 11.24
CA LYS A 39 1.45 6.58 12.17
C LYS A 39 2.87 6.65 11.60
N GLY A 40 3.03 6.75 10.28
CA GLY A 40 4.33 6.62 9.60
C GLY A 40 5.34 7.73 9.86
N ILE A 41 6.59 7.41 9.58
CA ILE A 41 7.77 8.27 9.78
C ILE A 41 7.83 9.32 8.67
N LEU A 42 7.38 10.54 8.96
CA LEU A 42 7.21 11.58 7.93
C LEU A 42 7.55 13.00 8.40
N GLY A 43 7.50 13.93 7.46
CA GLY A 43 7.72 15.36 7.69
C GLY A 43 9.20 15.73 7.91
N PHE A 44 9.45 17.02 8.12
CA PHE A 44 10.81 17.60 8.19
C PHE A 44 11.70 16.95 9.28
N TYR A 45 11.11 16.55 10.40
CA TYR A 45 11.81 15.91 11.51
C TYR A 45 11.83 14.37 11.43
N CYS A 46 11.20 13.77 10.40
CA CYS A 46 11.09 12.32 10.21
C CYS A 46 10.71 11.57 11.50
N GLN A 47 9.56 11.92 12.07
CA GLN A 47 9.02 11.32 13.29
C GLN A 47 7.74 10.52 12.99
N PRO A 48 7.50 9.39 13.68
CA PRO A 48 6.27 8.62 13.58
C PRO A 48 5.11 9.26 14.38
N ASN A 49 3.97 8.58 14.43
CA ASN A 49 2.86 8.80 15.36
C ASN A 49 2.21 10.20 15.30
N GLN A 50 2.18 10.84 14.12
CA GLN A 50 1.67 12.20 13.92
C GLN A 50 0.21 12.38 14.36
N TYR A 51 -0.63 11.37 14.10
CA TYR A 51 -2.06 11.38 14.44
C TYR A 51 -2.40 10.42 15.58
N GLY A 52 -1.82 9.22 15.55
CA GLY A 52 -1.88 8.21 16.62
C GLY A 52 -0.80 7.14 16.42
N ASP A 53 -0.68 6.25 17.40
CA ASP A 53 0.39 5.25 17.55
C ASP A 53 -0.04 3.79 17.32
N GLN A 54 -1.34 3.54 17.17
CA GLN A 54 -1.92 2.23 16.87
C GLN A 54 -2.57 2.21 15.48
N LEU A 55 -2.52 1.08 14.79
CA LEU A 55 -3.19 0.91 13.49
C LEU A 55 -4.68 0.65 13.73
N GLY A 56 -5.55 1.23 12.90
CA GLY A 56 -7.01 1.08 13.02
C GLY A 56 -7.66 0.66 11.70
N LEU A 57 -8.65 -0.23 11.76
CA LEU A 57 -9.54 -0.54 10.64
C LEU A 57 -11.00 -0.20 10.97
N PHE A 58 -11.68 0.39 9.99
CA PHE A 58 -13.13 0.58 9.94
C PHE A 58 -13.61 -0.09 8.64
N ALA A 59 -14.44 -1.13 8.71
CA ALA A 59 -15.00 -1.75 7.51
C ALA A 59 -16.45 -2.19 7.72
N GLU A 60 -17.29 -1.98 6.71
CA GLU A 60 -18.65 -2.49 6.63
C GLU A 60 -18.87 -3.07 5.22
N LEU A 61 -19.58 -4.19 5.14
CA LEU A 61 -20.11 -4.77 3.92
C LEU A 61 -21.63 -4.80 4.01
N HIS A 62 -22.29 -4.02 3.16
CA HIS A 62 -23.75 -3.94 3.10
C HIS A 62 -24.24 -4.88 2.01
N LEU A 63 -25.03 -5.88 2.40
CA LEU A 63 -25.66 -6.82 1.50
C LEU A 63 -27.12 -6.41 1.26
N GLN A 64 -27.59 -6.56 0.03
CA GLN A 64 -29.01 -6.46 -0.31
C GLN A 64 -29.38 -7.68 -1.16
N TYR A 65 -30.35 -8.45 -0.68
CA TYR A 65 -30.77 -9.72 -1.27
C TYR A 65 -31.90 -9.52 -2.30
N GLU A 66 -32.09 -10.50 -3.19
CA GLU A 66 -33.11 -10.45 -4.25
C GLU A 66 -34.55 -10.34 -3.71
N ASN A 67 -34.80 -10.84 -2.49
CA ASN A 67 -36.08 -10.72 -1.80
C ASN A 67 -36.32 -9.34 -1.16
N GLY A 68 -35.31 -8.46 -1.15
CA GLY A 68 -35.35 -7.12 -0.55
C GLY A 68 -34.74 -7.01 0.85
N ASP A 69 -34.34 -8.12 1.48
CA ASP A 69 -33.67 -8.11 2.79
C ASP A 69 -32.30 -7.42 2.73
N LYS A 70 -31.81 -6.97 3.89
CA LYS A 70 -30.52 -6.29 4.04
C LYS A 70 -29.78 -6.76 5.27
N GLU A 71 -28.46 -6.89 5.12
CA GLU A 71 -27.52 -7.23 6.18
C GLU A 71 -26.32 -6.27 6.13
N VAL A 72 -25.69 -6.01 7.28
CA VAL A 72 -24.43 -5.28 7.36
C VAL A 72 -23.44 -6.10 8.17
N ILE A 73 -22.38 -6.56 7.52
CA ILE A 73 -21.26 -7.25 8.15
C ILE A 73 -20.21 -6.19 8.50
N ALA A 74 -20.04 -5.92 9.79
CA ALA A 74 -19.21 -4.85 10.33
C ALA A 74 -17.84 -5.33 10.80
N THR A 75 -16.94 -4.38 11.09
CA THR A 75 -15.76 -4.60 11.92
C THR A 75 -16.15 -4.66 13.40
N ASP A 76 -15.95 -5.82 14.03
CA ASP A 76 -16.29 -6.08 15.43
C ASP A 76 -15.23 -6.98 16.13
N GLU A 77 -15.51 -7.39 17.38
CA GLU A 77 -14.65 -8.27 18.17
C GLU A 77 -14.50 -9.71 17.63
N ASN A 78 -15.29 -10.13 16.62
CA ASN A 78 -15.21 -11.46 16.02
C ASN A 78 -14.13 -11.56 14.92
N TRP A 79 -13.55 -10.43 14.50
CA TRP A 79 -12.43 -10.40 13.58
C TRP A 79 -11.14 -10.96 14.22
N THR A 80 -10.18 -11.35 13.38
CA THR A 80 -8.84 -11.79 13.81
C THR A 80 -7.75 -10.93 13.17
N VAL A 81 -6.64 -10.71 13.89
CA VAL A 81 -5.48 -9.95 13.39
C VAL A 81 -4.21 -10.78 13.43
N ARG A 82 -3.41 -10.66 12.37
CA ARG A 82 -2.08 -11.25 12.28
C ARG A 82 -1.17 -10.41 11.39
N THR A 83 0.13 -10.49 11.63
CA THR A 83 1.16 -9.98 10.71
C THR A 83 1.21 -10.84 9.43
N GLY A 84 1.80 -10.28 8.36
CA GLY A 84 1.86 -10.93 7.05
C GLY A 84 3.27 -10.90 6.45
N GLN A 85 3.33 -11.05 5.12
CA GLN A 85 4.58 -10.95 4.35
C GLN A 85 5.20 -9.55 4.38
N ILE A 86 4.39 -8.48 4.46
CA ILE A 86 4.89 -7.12 4.68
C ILE A 86 5.32 -6.99 6.14
N ARG A 87 6.61 -6.72 6.37
CA ARG A 87 7.27 -6.64 7.68
C ARG A 87 7.59 -5.21 8.12
N TYR A 88 7.64 -4.29 7.16
CA TYR A 88 7.91 -2.87 7.33
C TYR A 88 7.28 -2.12 6.15
N SER A 89 6.68 -0.95 6.38
CA SER A 89 5.92 -0.21 5.36
C SER A 89 5.87 1.27 5.71
N GLU A 90 6.70 2.09 5.07
CA GLU A 90 6.93 3.49 5.44
C GLU A 90 7.16 4.39 4.23
N ILE A 91 6.41 5.48 4.12
CA ILE A 91 6.39 6.37 2.93
C ILE A 91 7.77 7.00 2.65
N TYR A 92 8.55 7.32 3.68
CA TYR A 92 9.90 7.90 3.49
C TYR A 92 11.02 6.87 3.55
N MET A 93 10.77 5.65 4.02
CA MET A 93 11.83 4.67 4.29
C MET A 93 11.82 3.49 3.33
N GLY A 94 10.67 3.18 2.72
CA GLY A 94 10.44 2.02 1.86
C GLY A 94 9.73 0.87 2.59
N GLU A 95 9.46 -0.20 1.85
CA GLU A 95 8.82 -1.44 2.30
C GLU A 95 9.87 -2.52 2.62
N THR A 96 9.51 -3.50 3.45
CA THR A 96 10.18 -4.81 3.48
C THR A 96 9.16 -5.93 3.38
N ILE A 97 9.23 -6.75 2.33
CA ILE A 97 8.40 -7.93 2.14
C ILE A 97 9.25 -9.19 2.28
N ASP A 98 8.93 -10.01 3.27
CA ASP A 98 9.44 -11.37 3.39
C ASP A 98 8.39 -12.35 2.85
N THR A 99 8.70 -12.95 1.70
CA THR A 99 7.88 -14.02 1.10
C THR A 99 8.35 -15.42 1.51
N ASP A 100 9.57 -15.55 2.05
CA ASP A 100 10.25 -16.81 2.29
C ASP A 100 9.76 -17.48 3.58
N SER A 101 9.92 -16.81 4.71
CA SER A 101 9.53 -17.33 6.02
C SER A 101 9.16 -16.20 7.00
N PRO A 102 8.20 -15.33 6.64
CA PRO A 102 7.75 -14.26 7.52
C PRO A 102 7.20 -14.82 8.82
N GLU A 103 7.68 -14.30 9.94
CA GLU A 103 7.20 -14.65 11.28
C GLU A 103 5.74 -14.18 11.45
N ILE A 104 4.78 -15.10 11.32
CA ILE A 104 3.36 -14.81 11.49
C ILE A 104 3.04 -14.76 12.98
N LEU A 105 3.04 -13.55 13.53
CA LEU A 105 2.49 -13.23 14.84
C LEU A 105 0.99 -12.96 14.70
N GLU A 106 0.18 -13.69 15.48
CA GLU A 106 -1.25 -13.43 15.69
C GLU A 106 -1.43 -12.50 16.91
N GLY A 107 -2.55 -11.77 16.97
CA GLY A 107 -2.84 -10.85 18.07
C GLY A 107 -4.32 -10.77 18.41
N SER A 108 -4.62 -10.16 19.55
CA SER A 108 -5.98 -9.79 19.93
C SER A 108 -6.35 -8.43 19.31
N ILE A 109 -7.55 -8.34 18.77
CA ILE A 109 -8.16 -7.07 18.38
C ILE A 109 -8.66 -6.33 19.61
N SER A 110 -8.66 -4.99 19.55
CA SER A 110 -9.34 -4.14 20.52
C SER A 110 -10.28 -3.17 19.80
N THR A 111 -11.56 -3.18 20.15
CA THR A 111 -12.51 -2.14 19.73
C THR A 111 -12.30 -0.87 20.55
N LYS A 112 -12.55 0.28 19.94
CA LYS A 112 -12.65 1.57 20.64
C LYS A 112 -13.77 2.41 20.05
N ASP A 113 -14.36 3.25 20.91
CA ASP A 113 -15.22 4.35 20.49
C ASP A 113 -14.50 5.23 19.46
N PHE A 114 -15.17 5.50 18.36
CA PHE A 114 -14.68 6.35 17.28
C PHE A 114 -15.76 7.38 16.92
N ASP A 115 -15.37 8.64 16.83
CA ASP A 115 -16.25 9.72 16.41
C ASP A 115 -16.50 9.64 14.90
N SER A 116 -17.51 8.86 14.51
CA SER A 116 -17.89 8.69 13.11
C SER A 116 -18.39 9.99 12.46
N SER A 117 -18.61 11.08 13.19
CA SER A 117 -18.92 12.40 12.59
C SER A 117 -17.74 13.00 11.82
N VAL A 118 -16.50 12.50 12.02
CA VAL A 118 -15.34 12.89 11.17
C VAL A 118 -15.29 12.13 9.84
N LEU A 119 -16.11 11.10 9.62
CA LEU A 119 -16.11 10.36 8.36
C LEU A 119 -16.77 11.15 7.24
N THR A 120 -16.14 11.13 6.07
CA THR A 120 -16.72 11.62 4.81
C THR A 120 -16.44 10.65 3.67
N ALA A 121 -17.33 10.57 2.69
CA ALA A 121 -16.99 9.91 1.43
C ALA A 121 -15.81 10.64 0.79
N GLN A 122 -14.90 9.91 0.14
CA GLN A 122 -13.73 10.49 -0.52
C GLN A 122 -14.15 11.54 -1.58
N GLU A 123 -13.56 12.73 -1.46
CA GLU A 123 -13.93 13.94 -2.23
C GLU A 123 -13.07 14.14 -3.48
N ASP A 124 -11.88 13.53 -3.50
CA ASP A 124 -10.86 13.59 -4.55
C ASP A 124 -10.74 12.28 -5.33
N GLU A 125 -10.13 12.32 -6.52
CA GLU A 125 -9.88 11.10 -7.30
C GLU A 125 -8.84 10.20 -6.59
N PRO A 126 -9.20 8.97 -6.20
CA PRO A 126 -8.32 8.14 -5.40
C PRO A 126 -7.06 7.73 -6.17
N VAL A 127 -5.96 7.61 -5.43
CA VAL A 127 -4.63 7.26 -5.97
C VAL A 127 -4.63 5.84 -6.56
N ARG A 128 -4.65 5.77 -7.90
CA ARG A 128 -4.55 4.55 -8.72
C ARG A 128 -3.20 4.51 -9.48
N ILE A 129 -2.83 3.35 -10.03
CA ILE A 129 -1.77 3.25 -11.03
C ILE A 129 -2.33 3.74 -12.38
N THR A 130 -1.87 4.91 -12.84
CA THR A 130 -2.33 5.54 -14.09
C THR A 130 -1.55 5.08 -15.31
N GLU A 131 -0.29 4.68 -15.12
CA GLU A 131 0.65 4.31 -16.18
C GLU A 131 1.60 3.22 -15.66
N ARG A 132 2.14 2.39 -16.56
CA ARG A 132 3.29 1.51 -16.29
C ARG A 132 4.39 1.88 -17.26
N ILE A 133 5.60 2.05 -16.74
CA ILE A 133 6.77 2.46 -17.49
C ILE A 133 7.87 1.41 -17.32
N ALA A 134 8.46 0.95 -18.43
CA ALA A 134 9.55 -0.01 -18.41
C ALA A 134 10.92 0.69 -18.36
N GLY A 135 11.89 0.08 -17.67
CA GLY A 135 13.28 0.55 -17.67
C GLY A 135 13.88 0.48 -19.08
N ILE A 136 14.31 1.61 -19.62
CA ILE A 136 14.84 1.75 -20.98
C ILE A 136 16.32 1.38 -21.05
N ARG A 137 17.07 1.48 -19.94
CA ARG A 137 18.51 1.27 -19.91
C ARG A 137 18.97 0.68 -18.58
N LYS A 138 19.74 -0.42 -18.66
CA LYS A 138 20.61 -0.85 -17.56
C LYS A 138 21.95 -0.12 -17.67
N ILE A 139 22.44 0.42 -16.56
CA ILE A 139 23.73 1.10 -16.44
C ILE A 139 24.59 0.34 -15.42
N THR A 140 25.88 0.21 -15.70
CA THR A 140 26.90 -0.14 -14.70
C THR A 140 27.70 1.13 -14.39
N THR A 141 27.70 1.59 -13.14
CA THR A 141 28.41 2.82 -12.74
C THR A 141 29.92 2.61 -12.60
N PRO A 142 30.74 3.67 -12.50
CA PRO A 142 32.16 3.53 -12.15
C PRO A 142 32.41 2.84 -10.80
N ARG A 143 31.45 2.88 -9.86
CA ARG A 143 31.45 2.08 -8.61
C ARG A 143 30.95 0.63 -8.79
N ALA A 144 30.72 0.19 -10.03
CA ALA A 144 30.15 -1.11 -10.40
C ALA A 144 28.71 -1.37 -9.90
N GLU A 145 27.96 -0.31 -9.56
CA GLU A 145 26.54 -0.41 -9.19
C GLU A 145 25.70 -0.74 -10.43
N SER A 146 24.67 -1.58 -10.31
CA SER A 146 23.70 -1.83 -11.38
C SER A 146 22.49 -0.92 -11.21
N LEU A 147 22.32 0.06 -12.09
CA LEU A 147 21.19 0.99 -12.10
C LEU A 147 20.24 0.70 -13.26
N ILE A 148 18.97 1.08 -13.09
CA ILE A 148 17.94 1.09 -14.13
C ILE A 148 17.47 2.54 -14.32
N ASP A 149 17.53 3.01 -15.56
CA ASP A 149 17.04 4.30 -16.04
C ASP A 149 15.84 4.04 -16.99
N PHE A 150 14.81 4.86 -16.93
CA PHE A 150 13.54 4.69 -17.65
C PHE A 150 13.10 5.94 -18.52
N GLY A 151 13.62 7.19 -18.40
CA GLY A 151 13.15 8.37 -19.21
C GLY A 151 12.99 9.82 -18.60
N GLN A 152 11.88 10.13 -17.89
CA GLN A 152 11.41 11.42 -17.30
C GLN A 152 11.20 11.34 -15.78
N ILE A 153 11.32 12.37 -14.94
CA ILE A 153 11.03 12.23 -13.49
C ILE A 153 9.54 11.87 -13.17
N VAL A 154 9.27 10.78 -12.43
CA VAL A 154 7.93 10.27 -12.01
C VAL A 154 7.86 9.82 -10.54
N THR A 155 6.67 9.83 -9.93
CA THR A 155 6.43 9.31 -8.57
C THR A 155 5.55 8.06 -8.59
N GLY A 156 6.02 6.95 -8.03
CA GLY A 156 5.33 5.67 -8.16
C GLY A 156 5.92 4.55 -7.30
N VAL A 157 5.75 3.32 -7.77
CA VAL A 157 6.27 2.08 -7.17
C VAL A 157 6.91 1.27 -8.28
N VAL A 158 8.05 0.62 -8.02
CA VAL A 158 8.73 -0.22 -9.02
C VAL A 158 8.15 -1.63 -9.00
N GLU A 159 7.74 -2.15 -10.17
CA GLU A 159 7.29 -3.54 -10.35
C GLU A 159 8.49 -4.41 -10.80
N LEU A 160 9.11 -5.18 -9.90
CA LEU A 160 10.34 -5.95 -10.22
C LEU A 160 10.06 -7.42 -10.52
N HIS A 161 10.23 -7.81 -11.79
CA HIS A 161 10.24 -9.20 -12.24
C HIS A 161 11.66 -9.78 -12.16
N VAL A 162 11.90 -10.69 -11.22
CA VAL A 162 13.24 -11.25 -10.97
C VAL A 162 13.19 -12.73 -10.60
N LYS A 163 14.14 -13.50 -11.12
CA LYS A 163 14.43 -14.88 -10.70
C LYS A 163 15.49 -14.82 -9.59
N ALA A 164 15.12 -15.31 -8.42
CA ALA A 164 15.94 -15.26 -7.21
C ALA A 164 15.93 -16.61 -6.50
N SER A 165 17.03 -16.95 -5.83
CA SER A 165 17.12 -18.14 -4.98
C SER A 165 16.27 -17.97 -3.71
N ARG A 166 15.90 -19.10 -3.08
CA ARG A 166 15.34 -19.08 -1.72
C ARG A 166 16.28 -18.37 -0.74
N GLY A 167 15.75 -17.54 0.15
CA GLY A 167 16.50 -16.72 1.10
C GLY A 167 17.28 -15.55 0.49
N GLN A 168 17.22 -15.35 -0.84
CA GLN A 168 17.91 -14.24 -1.48
C GLN A 168 17.23 -12.92 -1.13
N VAL A 169 18.02 -11.96 -0.64
CA VAL A 169 17.57 -10.60 -0.34
C VAL A 169 17.88 -9.70 -1.54
N ILE A 170 16.85 -9.01 -2.04
CA ILE A 170 16.95 -7.99 -3.07
C ILE A 170 16.61 -6.64 -2.43
N ARG A 171 17.36 -5.59 -2.80
CA ARG A 171 17.08 -4.21 -2.38
C ARG A 171 16.98 -3.30 -3.59
N LEU A 172 15.88 -2.57 -3.68
CA LEU A 172 15.70 -1.49 -4.64
C LEU A 172 15.99 -0.17 -3.94
N HIS A 173 17.07 0.47 -4.35
CA HIS A 173 17.48 1.79 -3.88
C HIS A 173 17.04 2.83 -4.90
N HIS A 174 16.54 3.95 -4.40
CA HIS A 174 15.85 4.95 -5.20
C HIS A 174 16.55 6.32 -5.08
N ALA A 175 16.71 7.03 -6.21
CA ALA A 175 17.34 8.35 -6.28
C ALA A 175 16.85 9.11 -7.51
N GLU A 176 16.93 10.44 -7.43
CA GLU A 176 16.42 11.37 -8.46
C GLU A 176 17.45 11.72 -9.53
N VAL A 177 18.73 11.62 -9.18
CA VAL A 177 19.87 12.02 -10.00
C VAL A 177 21.06 11.08 -9.77
N LEU A 178 22.07 11.21 -10.62
CA LEU A 178 23.39 10.61 -10.41
C LEU A 178 24.37 11.67 -9.90
N ASP A 179 25.47 11.25 -9.26
CA ASP A 179 26.55 12.16 -8.92
C ASP A 179 27.34 12.61 -10.17
N LYS A 180 28.24 13.58 -9.98
CA LYS A 180 29.04 14.18 -11.07
C LYS A 180 29.90 13.16 -11.86
N ASP A 181 30.11 11.97 -11.31
CA ASP A 181 30.90 10.90 -11.92
C ASP A 181 30.00 9.76 -12.46
N GLY A 182 28.67 9.90 -12.39
CA GLY A 182 27.69 8.95 -12.93
C GLY A 182 27.33 7.78 -12.01
N ASN A 183 27.50 7.93 -10.69
CA ASN A 183 27.13 6.92 -9.69
C ASN A 183 25.80 7.24 -8.99
N PHE A 184 25.26 6.29 -8.23
CA PHE A 184 24.05 6.50 -7.43
C PHE A 184 24.21 7.64 -6.42
N TYR A 185 23.20 8.52 -6.29
CA TYR A 185 23.24 9.70 -5.41
C TYR A 185 21.92 9.94 -4.65
N PRO A 186 21.79 9.43 -3.41
CA PRO A 186 20.55 9.52 -2.63
C PRO A 186 20.41 10.80 -1.79
N ASP A 187 21.44 11.62 -1.66
CA ASP A 187 21.48 12.72 -0.66
C ASP A 187 20.36 13.77 -0.84
N THR A 188 19.78 13.90 -2.04
CA THR A 188 18.64 14.80 -2.30
C THR A 188 17.40 14.43 -1.45
N LEU A 189 17.28 13.15 -1.08
CA LEU A 189 16.22 12.60 -0.24
C LEU A 189 16.40 12.94 1.26
N ARG A 190 17.58 13.45 1.65
CA ARG A 190 17.96 13.93 2.99
C ARG A 190 17.89 12.86 4.08
N GLN A 191 16.70 12.63 4.63
CA GLN A 191 16.43 11.64 5.69
C GLN A 191 15.55 10.49 5.19
N ALA A 192 14.85 10.66 4.06
CA ALA A 192 14.13 9.58 3.42
C ALA A 192 15.15 8.58 2.85
N LYS A 193 15.03 7.30 3.23
CA LYS A 193 15.88 6.22 2.72
C LYS A 193 15.42 5.77 1.34
N SER A 194 14.10 5.66 1.16
CA SER A 194 13.47 5.12 -0.05
C SER A 194 14.08 3.77 -0.49
N ILE A 195 14.18 2.77 0.40
CA ILE A 195 14.74 1.44 0.06
C ILE A 195 13.67 0.37 0.25
N ASP A 196 13.24 -0.26 -0.85
CA ASP A 196 12.36 -1.44 -0.77
C ASP A 196 13.22 -2.71 -0.69
N THR A 197 12.90 -3.60 0.26
CA THR A 197 13.64 -4.85 0.50
C THR A 197 12.73 -6.07 0.34
N PHE A 198 13.22 -7.09 -0.35
CA PHE A 198 12.44 -8.29 -0.68
C PHE A 198 13.23 -9.56 -0.35
N ILE A 199 12.62 -10.49 0.39
CA ILE A 199 13.20 -11.80 0.73
C ILE A 199 12.41 -12.88 -0.01
N CYS A 200 13.10 -13.64 -0.88
CA CYS A 200 12.47 -14.51 -1.86
C CYS A 200 12.33 -15.97 -1.38
N ASN A 201 11.12 -16.54 -1.42
CA ASN A 201 10.84 -17.95 -1.14
C ASN A 201 11.36 -18.93 -2.21
N VAL A 202 11.24 -18.59 -3.50
CA VAL A 202 11.35 -19.56 -4.61
C VAL A 202 11.96 -18.96 -5.87
N ASN A 203 12.45 -19.84 -6.75
CA ASN A 203 12.85 -19.54 -8.14
C ASN A 203 11.63 -19.18 -9.01
N GLY A 204 10.98 -18.06 -8.72
CA GLY A 204 9.73 -17.63 -9.37
C GLY A 204 9.88 -16.37 -10.25
N HIS A 205 8.73 -15.81 -10.62
CA HIS A 205 8.59 -14.42 -11.03
C HIS A 205 7.80 -13.71 -9.93
N TYR A 206 8.40 -12.69 -9.33
CA TYR A 206 7.73 -11.87 -8.32
C TYR A 206 7.04 -10.66 -8.95
N TYR A 207 5.92 -10.24 -8.37
CA TYR A 207 5.31 -8.93 -8.56
C TYR A 207 5.55 -8.14 -7.27
N LEU A 208 6.76 -7.60 -7.17
CA LEU A 208 7.17 -6.80 -6.02
C LEU A 208 6.62 -5.39 -6.21
N TYR A 209 5.76 -4.95 -5.31
CA TYR A 209 5.29 -3.57 -5.24
C TYR A 209 5.82 -2.99 -3.92
N GLY A 210 6.73 -2.03 -3.98
CA GLY A 210 7.10 -1.25 -2.80
C GLY A 210 6.02 -0.25 -2.42
N THR A 211 6.05 0.29 -1.20
CA THR A 211 5.28 1.52 -0.89
C THR A 211 6.00 2.73 -1.45
N ARG A 212 5.23 3.67 -2.02
CA ARG A 212 5.75 4.92 -2.60
C ARG A 212 6.76 5.60 -1.66
N SER A 213 7.94 5.83 -2.21
CA SER A 213 8.73 7.00 -1.86
C SER A 213 8.18 8.24 -2.57
N GLU A 214 8.39 9.43 -2.00
CA GLU A 214 8.19 10.71 -2.71
C GLU A 214 9.38 11.03 -3.65
N THR A 215 10.09 9.99 -4.12
CA THR A 215 11.29 10.07 -4.95
C THR A 215 10.92 10.07 -6.44
N ALA A 216 11.59 10.92 -7.19
CA ALA A 216 11.46 11.07 -8.63
C ALA A 216 12.27 10.00 -9.42
N PHE A 217 11.61 9.17 -10.22
CA PHE A 217 12.22 8.15 -11.09
C PHE A 217 12.16 8.53 -12.56
N ILE A 218 13.26 8.37 -13.28
CA ILE A 218 13.38 8.73 -14.69
C ILE A 218 12.63 7.64 -15.54
N GLY A 219 11.48 7.90 -16.24
CA GLY A 219 10.51 7.05 -17.05
C GLY A 219 9.68 7.69 -18.24
N GLN A 220 9.20 7.01 -19.33
CA GLN A 220 8.14 7.52 -20.28
C GLN A 220 7.22 6.47 -21.01
N ALA A 221 6.07 6.91 -21.56
CA ALA A 221 4.86 6.17 -22.05
C ALA A 221 5.01 5.26 -23.33
N PHE A 222 4.07 4.38 -23.79
CA PHE A 222 2.58 4.45 -23.91
C PHE A 222 1.84 3.08 -24.05
N GLY A 223 0.54 3.02 -23.68
CA GLY A 223 -0.57 2.24 -24.31
C GLY A 223 -0.63 0.70 -24.14
N THR A 224 -1.77 -0.02 -24.18
CA THR A 224 -3.23 0.30 -24.27
C THR A 224 -4.08 -0.83 -23.64
N ALA A 225 -5.38 -0.62 -23.40
CA ALA A 225 -6.25 -1.51 -22.59
C ALA A 225 -7.17 -2.46 -23.39
N LEU A 226 -7.83 -3.40 -22.68
CA LEU A 226 -9.18 -3.89 -23.03
C LEU A 226 -9.93 -4.37 -21.77
N SER A 227 -11.19 -4.79 -21.90
CA SER A 227 -12.18 -4.86 -20.80
C SER A 227 -13.35 -5.82 -21.09
N LYS A 228 -14.00 -6.39 -20.05
CA LYS A 228 -15.46 -6.70 -20.03
C LYS A 228 -16.02 -7.05 -18.62
N HIS A 229 -17.34 -7.22 -18.56
CA HIS A 229 -18.21 -6.92 -17.40
C HIS A 229 -18.58 -8.09 -16.47
N LEU A 230 -19.13 -7.71 -15.31
CA LEU A 230 -19.81 -8.53 -14.29
C LEU A 230 -21.10 -7.79 -13.79
N PRO A 231 -21.97 -8.40 -12.95
CA PRO A 231 -23.29 -7.91 -12.46
C PRO A 231 -23.49 -6.46 -11.92
N LYS A 232 -24.74 -6.21 -11.46
CA LYS A 232 -25.48 -4.94 -11.62
C LYS A 232 -25.25 -3.84 -10.59
N GLU A 233 -25.32 -4.12 -9.28
CA GLU A 233 -24.90 -3.21 -8.19
C GLU A 233 -25.05 -3.86 -6.80
N LEU A 234 -24.00 -3.77 -5.98
CA LEU A 234 -23.93 -4.13 -4.55
C LEU A 234 -22.66 -3.47 -4.00
N ARG A 235 -22.86 -2.43 -3.20
CA ARG A 235 -21.79 -1.53 -2.78
C ARG A 235 -21.35 -1.85 -1.35
N LEU A 236 -20.06 -2.08 -1.16
CA LEU A 236 -19.36 -2.03 0.11
C LEU A 236 -19.29 -0.56 0.53
N TYR A 237 -20.31 -0.09 1.26
CA TYR A 237 -20.33 1.22 1.91
C TYR A 237 -19.55 1.14 3.23
N LEU A 238 -18.82 2.20 3.57
CA LEU A 238 -18.30 2.41 4.90
C LEU A 238 -19.20 3.46 5.58
N SER A 239 -20.14 3.03 6.41
CA SER A 239 -21.16 3.88 7.05
C SER A 239 -21.04 3.87 8.58
N LEU A 240 -21.81 4.70 9.26
CA LEU A 240 -21.32 5.43 10.45
C LEU A 240 -21.41 4.73 11.82
N ASN A 241 -21.65 3.42 11.91
CA ASN A 241 -22.01 2.76 13.18
C ASN A 241 -21.02 1.71 13.72
N SER A 242 -19.96 1.37 12.99
CA SER A 242 -18.99 0.35 13.41
C SER A 242 -17.89 0.89 14.34
N PRO A 243 -17.38 0.11 15.32
CA PRO A 243 -16.18 0.48 16.06
C PRO A 243 -14.92 0.39 15.16
N ILE A 244 -13.87 1.12 15.50
CA ILE A 244 -12.54 0.90 14.90
C ILE A 244 -11.84 -0.23 15.64
N LEU A 245 -11.35 -1.21 14.88
CA LEU A 245 -10.49 -2.28 15.38
C LEU A 245 -9.06 -1.77 15.42
N PHE A 246 -8.53 -1.56 16.62
CA PHE A 246 -7.15 -1.22 16.84
C PHE A 246 -6.28 -2.46 17.00
N CYS A 247 -5.24 -2.53 16.18
CA CYS A 247 -4.19 -3.53 16.23
C CYS A 247 -3.04 -3.02 17.16
N PRO A 248 -2.36 -3.93 17.89
CA PRO A 248 -1.16 -3.60 18.66
C PRO A 248 0.00 -3.10 17.79
#